data_AF-A0A2P8QE76-F1
#
_entry.id   AF-A0A2P8QE76-F1
#
_cell.length_a   1.000
_cell.length_b   1.000
_cell.length_c   1.000
_cell.angle_alpha   90.00
_cell.angle_beta   90.00
_cell.angle_gamma   90.00
#
_symmetry.space_group_name_H-M   'P 1'
#
loop_
_entity.id
_entity.type
_entity.pdbx_description
1 polymer ?
#
loop_
_entity_poly.entity_id
_entity_poly.type
_entity_poly.pdbx_seq_one_letter_code
_entity_poly.pdbx_strand_id
1 'polypeptide(L)'
;MRGDVSFSGWWVSPSDFVVLARVGVVKVGYGRLLERGGRFLERWGLRQEGAPMSGQVSVVLPVVRADGTRAVLKLQDLDEETAGEGLALRTWGGDGVVRLLDEDAESGTLLLERLDEDRPLAEVPDVMKATSVLAELLARITAVPAPAGLRRLDSVTADMFERLPAVTRSLAAEDDRRLLADCAAAVREVADEPGDRLLHWDLHFENVLAADREPWLVIDPKPLAGDPCFELLPALWNRCEEGALERRFDLMTEVLGVDRGRARAWTLGRVLQNSLWQVEEGEELDEDQVGIARMLLGR
;
A
#
# COMPACT_ATOMS: atom_id res chain seq x y z
N MET A 1 -3.29 32.89 -26.39
CA MET A 1 -3.08 31.44 -26.54
C MET A 1 -1.82 31.04 -25.78
N ARG A 2 -1.97 30.77 -24.49
CA ARG A 2 -1.13 29.89 -23.68
C ARG A 2 -2.14 29.26 -22.72
N GLY A 3 -2.39 27.97 -22.89
CA GLY A 3 -3.28 27.22 -22.02
C GLY A 3 -2.50 26.80 -20.80
N ASP A 4 -2.94 27.24 -19.63
CA ASP A 4 -2.51 26.73 -18.34
C ASP A 4 -2.93 25.25 -18.25
N VAL A 5 -1.99 24.38 -17.90
CA VAL A 5 -2.28 23.02 -17.49
C VAL A 5 -2.41 23.05 -15.97
N SER A 6 -3.64 23.14 -15.47
CA SER A 6 -3.93 22.96 -14.05
C SER A 6 -3.78 21.47 -13.72
N PHE A 7 -2.72 21.09 -13.02
CA PHE A 7 -2.65 19.81 -12.32
C PHE A 7 -3.43 19.96 -11.01
N SER A 8 -4.71 19.62 -11.04
CA SER A 8 -5.55 19.55 -9.84
C SER A 8 -5.93 18.10 -9.56
N GLY A 9 -5.35 17.58 -8.47
CA GLY A 9 -5.97 16.66 -7.49
C GLY A 9 -6.63 15.39 -8.01
N TRP A 10 -5.90 14.28 -7.95
CA TRP A 10 -6.45 12.93 -7.79
C TRP A 10 -5.47 12.13 -6.93
N TRP A 11 -5.56 12.31 -5.61
CA TRP A 11 -4.87 11.47 -4.62
C TRP A 11 -5.92 10.57 -3.97
N VAL A 12 -5.62 9.28 -3.84
CA VAL A 12 -6.54 8.23 -3.37
C VAL A 12 -6.62 8.25 -1.83
N SER A 13 -7.81 8.00 -1.26
CA SER A 13 -8.14 8.15 0.17
C SER A 13 -7.56 7.09 1.09
N PRO A 14 -7.25 7.35 2.38
CA PRO A 14 -7.16 6.33 3.42
C PRO A 14 -8.40 5.44 3.52
N SER A 15 -9.59 5.93 3.13
CA SER A 15 -10.77 5.06 2.96
C SER A 15 -10.67 4.13 1.74
N ASP A 16 -9.73 4.39 0.83
CA ASP A 16 -9.32 3.52 -0.28
C ASP A 16 -8.06 2.68 0.04
N PHE A 17 -7.35 2.93 1.16
CA PHE A 17 -6.24 2.12 1.70
C PHE A 17 -6.72 0.81 2.37
N VAL A 18 -8.03 0.59 2.42
CA VAL A 18 -8.63 -0.57 3.10
C VAL A 18 -9.46 -1.36 2.11
N VAL A 19 -8.95 -2.57 1.84
CA VAL A 19 -9.63 -3.79 1.39
C VAL A 19 -9.36 -4.24 -0.05
N LEU A 20 -8.57 -5.31 -0.13
CA LEU A 20 -8.46 -6.20 -1.27
C LEU A 20 -8.85 -7.63 -0.85
N ALA A 21 -9.92 -7.79 -0.08
CA ALA A 21 -10.49 -9.11 0.16
C ALA A 21 -12.01 -9.08 0.43
N ARG A 22 -12.80 -8.38 -0.38
CA ARG A 22 -14.22 -8.76 -0.56
C ARG A 22 -14.69 -8.61 -2.00
N VAL A 23 -14.92 -9.77 -2.60
CA VAL A 23 -15.70 -10.01 -3.82
C VAL A 23 -17.04 -9.27 -3.72
N GLY A 24 -17.16 -8.17 -4.46
CA GLY A 24 -18.37 -7.37 -4.56
C GLY A 24 -18.62 -6.97 -6.01
N VAL A 25 -19.90 -6.80 -6.37
CA VAL A 25 -20.36 -6.41 -7.71
C VAL A 25 -19.57 -5.19 -8.21
N VAL A 26 -19.01 -5.29 -9.43
CA VAL A 26 -18.29 -4.22 -10.12
C VAL A 26 -19.02 -2.88 -9.93
N LYS A 27 -18.39 -1.90 -9.27
CA LYS A 27 -18.98 -0.57 -9.06
C LYS A 27 -19.28 0.10 -10.41
N VAL A 28 -20.33 0.92 -10.45
CA VAL A 28 -20.66 1.75 -11.61
C VAL A 28 -19.50 2.72 -11.84
N GLY A 29 -18.73 2.53 -12.91
CA GLY A 29 -17.53 3.33 -13.21
C GLY A 29 -16.42 2.58 -13.96
N TYR A 30 -16.41 1.24 -13.89
CA TYR A 30 -15.33 0.43 -14.47
C TYR A 30 -15.55 -0.02 -15.93
N GLY A 31 -16.52 0.54 -16.65
CA GLY A 31 -16.82 0.15 -18.04
C GLY A 31 -15.58 0.22 -18.94
N ARG A 32 -14.78 1.29 -18.81
CA ARG A 32 -13.53 1.47 -19.56
C ARG A 32 -12.48 0.41 -19.23
N LEU A 33 -12.37 -0.01 -17.97
CA LEU A 33 -11.43 -1.07 -17.56
C LEU A 33 -11.89 -2.44 -18.08
N LEU A 34 -13.19 -2.74 -18.05
CA LEU A 34 -13.71 -3.99 -18.61
C LEU A 34 -13.52 -4.07 -20.14
N GLU A 35 -13.76 -2.97 -20.86
CA GLU A 35 -13.45 -2.89 -22.30
C GLU A 35 -11.95 -3.10 -22.57
N ARG A 36 -11.08 -2.54 -21.73
CA ARG A 36 -9.64 -2.81 -21.77
C ARG A 36 -9.34 -4.29 -21.53
N GLY A 37 -10.00 -4.90 -20.55
CA GLY A 37 -9.94 -6.33 -20.26
C GLY A 37 -10.21 -7.18 -21.50
N GLY A 38 -11.31 -6.91 -22.21
CA GLY A 38 -11.64 -7.63 -23.46
C GLY A 38 -10.50 -7.61 -24.50
N ARG A 39 -9.86 -6.45 -24.70
CA ARG A 39 -8.71 -6.32 -25.61
C ARG A 39 -7.51 -7.15 -25.17
N PHE A 40 -7.21 -7.18 -23.86
CA PHE A 40 -6.09 -7.97 -23.34
C PHE A 40 -6.38 -9.46 -23.31
N LEU A 41 -7.64 -9.87 -23.10
CA LEU A 41 -8.02 -11.28 -23.24
C LEU A 41 -7.69 -11.80 -24.64
N GLU A 42 -8.02 -11.02 -25.68
CA GLU A 42 -7.68 -11.37 -27.06
C GLU A 42 -6.16 -11.28 -27.33
N ARG A 43 -5.53 -10.14 -27.01
CA ARG A 43 -4.12 -9.88 -27.30
C ARG A 43 -3.16 -10.87 -26.62
N TRP A 44 -3.46 -11.28 -25.39
CA TRP A 44 -2.62 -12.19 -24.61
C TRP A 44 -3.10 -13.65 -24.67
N GLY A 45 -4.13 -13.95 -25.47
CA GLY A 45 -4.66 -15.31 -25.63
C GLY A 45 -5.17 -15.92 -24.32
N LEU A 46 -5.88 -15.11 -23.53
CA LEU A 46 -6.40 -15.48 -22.22
C LEU A 46 -7.88 -15.86 -22.31
N ARG A 47 -8.26 -16.91 -21.58
CA ARG A 47 -9.67 -17.26 -21.37
C ARG A 47 -10.06 -16.90 -19.95
N GLN A 48 -11.06 -16.02 -19.79
CA GLN A 48 -11.59 -15.71 -18.47
C GLN A 48 -12.20 -16.95 -17.80
N GLU A 49 -11.92 -17.11 -16.51
CA GLU A 49 -12.40 -18.21 -15.66
C GLU A 49 -13.02 -17.62 -14.40
N GLY A 50 -14.35 -17.48 -14.40
CA GLY A 50 -15.10 -16.92 -13.28
C GLY A 50 -15.53 -15.46 -13.50
N ALA A 51 -16.19 -14.90 -12.49
CA ALA A 51 -16.65 -13.52 -12.54
C ALA A 51 -15.48 -12.53 -12.38
N PRO A 52 -15.57 -11.34 -13.00
CA PRO A 52 -14.71 -10.22 -12.64
C PRO A 52 -14.81 -9.93 -11.14
N MET A 53 -13.68 -9.63 -10.53
CA MET A 53 -13.57 -9.08 -9.19
C MET A 53 -13.11 -7.63 -9.29
N SER A 54 -13.31 -6.83 -8.26
CA SER A 54 -12.80 -5.46 -8.22
C SER A 54 -12.31 -5.12 -6.82
N GLY A 55 -11.15 -4.46 -6.75
CA GLY A 55 -10.77 -3.65 -5.60
C GLY A 55 -11.35 -2.23 -5.73
N GLN A 56 -10.83 -1.29 -4.94
CA GLN A 56 -11.26 0.12 -5.02
C GLN A 56 -10.82 0.81 -6.31
N VAL A 57 -9.61 0.52 -6.79
CA VAL A 57 -8.98 1.20 -7.93
C VAL A 57 -8.64 0.28 -9.10
N SER A 58 -8.98 -1.01 -9.01
CA SER A 58 -8.65 -2.00 -10.03
C SER A 58 -9.79 -3.00 -10.27
N VAL A 59 -9.84 -3.52 -11.49
CA VAL A 59 -10.65 -4.69 -11.88
C VAL A 59 -9.70 -5.86 -12.12
N VAL A 60 -10.10 -7.01 -11.61
CA VAL A 60 -9.30 -8.22 -11.59
C VAL A 60 -10.08 -9.32 -12.27
N LEU A 61 -9.55 -9.87 -13.37
CA LEU A 61 -10.17 -10.98 -14.09
C LEU A 61 -9.36 -12.26 -13.83
N PRO A 62 -9.94 -13.28 -13.18
CA PRO A 62 -9.31 -14.59 -13.15
C PRO A 62 -9.33 -15.18 -14.56
N VAL A 63 -8.18 -15.69 -15.00
CA VAL A 63 -7.95 -16.12 -16.39
C VAL A 63 -7.11 -17.39 -16.45
N VAL A 64 -7.16 -18.05 -17.59
CA VAL A 64 -6.31 -19.20 -17.94
C VAL A 64 -5.59 -18.89 -19.24
N ARG A 65 -4.27 -19.09 -19.27
CA ARG A 65 -3.44 -18.94 -20.46
C ARG A 65 -3.60 -20.12 -21.42
N ALA A 66 -3.15 -19.97 -22.65
CA ALA A 66 -3.19 -21.05 -23.66
C ALA A 66 -2.45 -22.33 -23.23
N ASP A 67 -1.43 -22.21 -22.37
CA ASP A 67 -0.67 -23.34 -21.81
C ASP A 67 -1.34 -24.01 -20.59
N GLY A 68 -2.52 -23.52 -20.18
CA GLY A 68 -3.27 -24.01 -19.02
C GLY A 68 -2.90 -23.34 -17.69
N THR A 69 -1.91 -22.44 -17.66
CA THR A 69 -1.52 -21.72 -16.45
C THR A 69 -2.65 -20.81 -15.97
N ARG A 70 -3.02 -20.93 -14.69
CA ARG A 70 -4.00 -20.03 -14.04
C ARG A 70 -3.31 -18.73 -13.66
N ALA A 71 -3.94 -17.62 -13.99
CA ALA A 71 -3.41 -16.28 -13.80
C ALA A 71 -4.53 -15.30 -13.46
N VAL A 72 -4.13 -14.08 -13.15
CA VAL A 72 -5.02 -12.97 -12.85
C VAL A 72 -4.64 -11.79 -13.73
N LEU A 73 -5.60 -11.26 -14.49
CA LEU A 73 -5.44 -10.03 -15.26
C LEU A 73 -5.88 -8.85 -14.40
N LYS A 74 -4.93 -8.03 -13.94
CA LYS A 74 -5.19 -6.81 -13.18
C LYS A 74 -5.26 -5.61 -14.14
N LEU A 75 -6.37 -4.89 -14.06
CA LEU A 75 -6.70 -3.73 -14.88
C LEU A 75 -6.87 -2.53 -13.95
N GLN A 76 -6.05 -1.51 -14.13
CA GLN A 76 -6.07 -0.28 -13.34
C GLN A 76 -5.70 0.91 -14.23
N ASP A 77 -5.99 2.11 -13.77
CA ASP A 77 -5.45 3.31 -14.42
C ASP A 77 -4.06 3.64 -13.87
N LEU A 78 -3.23 4.23 -14.72
CA LEU A 78 -1.90 4.69 -14.33
C LEU A 78 -2.02 6.02 -13.59
N ASP A 79 -1.52 6.02 -12.37
CA ASP A 79 -1.30 7.20 -11.55
C ASP A 79 0.09 7.09 -10.89
N GLU A 80 0.41 8.04 -10.01
CA GLU A 80 1.71 8.06 -9.33
C GLU A 80 1.95 6.82 -8.45
N GLU A 81 0.90 6.19 -7.93
CA GLU A 81 1.00 5.02 -7.05
C GLU A 81 1.12 3.71 -7.84
N THR A 82 0.41 3.58 -8.97
CA THR A 82 0.36 2.35 -9.76
C THR A 82 1.45 2.26 -10.82
N ALA A 83 2.02 3.39 -11.26
CA ALA A 83 3.04 3.41 -12.33
C ALA A 83 4.29 2.58 -12.01
N GLY A 84 4.64 2.44 -10.72
CA GLY A 84 5.81 1.67 -10.29
C GLY A 84 5.56 0.17 -10.11
N GLU A 85 4.31 -0.30 -10.09
CA GLU A 85 3.94 -1.66 -9.65
C GLU A 85 4.66 -2.75 -10.46
N GLY A 86 4.58 -2.69 -11.80
CA GLY A 86 5.24 -3.67 -12.67
C GLY A 86 6.77 -3.72 -12.45
N LEU A 87 7.41 -2.55 -12.29
CA LEU A 87 8.85 -2.45 -12.03
C LEU A 87 9.23 -3.08 -10.69
N ALA A 88 8.46 -2.83 -9.63
CA ALA A 88 8.69 -3.43 -8.32
C ALA A 88 8.50 -4.96 -8.35
N LEU A 89 7.42 -5.45 -8.96
CA LEU A 89 7.16 -6.89 -9.10
C LEU A 89 8.26 -7.60 -9.89
N ARG A 90 8.78 -7.00 -10.97
CA ARG A 90 9.96 -7.54 -11.67
C ARG A 90 11.21 -7.56 -10.80
N THR A 91 11.40 -6.52 -9.99
CA THR A 91 12.58 -6.38 -9.14
C THR A 91 12.59 -7.43 -8.04
N TRP A 92 11.45 -7.69 -7.40
CA TRP A 92 11.32 -8.78 -6.42
C TRP A 92 11.33 -10.17 -7.08
N GLY A 93 10.94 -10.30 -8.35
CA GLY A 93 11.05 -11.55 -9.10
C GLY A 93 10.22 -12.71 -8.53
N GLY A 94 9.18 -12.40 -7.77
CA GLY A 94 8.36 -13.36 -7.04
C GLY A 94 8.90 -13.78 -5.68
N ASP A 95 10.00 -13.22 -5.18
CA ASP A 95 10.54 -13.59 -3.86
C ASP A 95 9.68 -12.99 -2.73
N GLY A 96 8.82 -13.79 -2.11
CA GLY A 96 7.82 -13.32 -1.12
C GLY A 96 6.66 -12.49 -1.70
N VAL A 97 6.65 -12.23 -3.00
CA VAL A 97 5.63 -11.45 -3.70
C VAL A 97 4.99 -12.25 -4.84
N VAL A 98 3.80 -11.85 -5.28
CA VAL A 98 3.16 -12.39 -6.49
C VAL A 98 4.06 -12.20 -7.73
N ARG A 99 4.17 -13.23 -8.56
CA ARG A 99 4.91 -13.16 -9.83
C ARG A 99 4.17 -12.35 -10.87
N LEU A 100 4.89 -11.42 -11.50
CA LEU A 100 4.51 -10.81 -12.77
C LEU A 100 4.80 -11.79 -13.91
N LEU A 101 3.76 -12.18 -14.64
CA LEU A 101 3.84 -13.10 -15.78
C LEU A 101 3.95 -12.36 -17.12
N ASP A 102 3.27 -11.22 -17.24
CA ASP A 102 3.29 -10.35 -18.42
C ASP A 102 2.82 -8.94 -18.03
N GLU A 103 3.14 -7.94 -18.85
CA GLU A 103 2.71 -6.56 -18.59
C GLU A 103 2.49 -5.76 -19.87
N ASP A 104 1.64 -4.74 -19.74
CA ASP A 104 1.56 -3.63 -20.68
C ASP A 104 1.78 -2.33 -19.92
N ALA A 105 3.03 -1.88 -19.90
CA ALA A 105 3.47 -0.70 -19.14
C ALA A 105 2.76 0.60 -19.56
N GLU A 106 2.31 0.70 -20.81
CA GLU A 106 1.58 1.89 -21.31
C GLU A 106 0.20 2.03 -20.66
N SER A 107 -0.48 0.92 -20.37
CA SER A 107 -1.79 0.93 -19.72
C SER A 107 -1.77 0.59 -18.23
N GLY A 108 -0.63 0.13 -17.70
CA GLY A 108 -0.54 -0.38 -16.33
C GLY A 108 -1.23 -1.73 -16.13
N THR A 109 -1.54 -2.44 -17.23
CA THR A 109 -2.19 -3.75 -17.18
C THR A 109 -1.17 -4.82 -16.84
N LEU A 110 -1.48 -5.67 -15.86
CA LEU A 110 -0.57 -6.71 -15.38
C LEU A 110 -1.22 -8.08 -15.50
N LEU A 111 -0.45 -9.09 -15.91
CA LEU A 111 -0.80 -10.49 -15.77
C LEU A 111 0.00 -11.08 -14.62
N LEU A 112 -0.68 -11.55 -13.59
CA LEU A 112 -0.07 -12.04 -12.35
C LEU A 112 -0.33 -13.54 -12.17
N GLU A 113 0.53 -14.24 -11.42
CA GLU A 113 0.21 -15.59 -10.96
C GLU A 113 -1.06 -15.55 -10.11
N ARG A 114 -1.92 -16.58 -10.24
CA ARG A 114 -3.14 -16.66 -9.44
C ARG A 114 -2.85 -17.23 -8.06
N LEU A 115 -3.22 -16.48 -7.02
CA LEU A 115 -3.15 -16.91 -5.63
C LEU A 115 -4.53 -17.40 -5.15
N ASP A 116 -4.62 -17.86 -3.91
CA ASP A 116 -5.87 -18.32 -3.28
C ASP A 116 -6.63 -17.12 -2.67
N GLU A 117 -7.55 -16.53 -3.44
CA GLU A 117 -8.31 -15.33 -3.04
C GLU A 117 -9.26 -15.57 -1.85
N ASP A 118 -9.61 -16.83 -1.55
CA ASP A 118 -10.51 -17.19 -0.46
C ASP A 118 -9.76 -17.33 0.89
N ARG A 119 -8.42 -17.22 0.87
CA ARG A 119 -7.56 -17.39 2.04
C ARG A 119 -6.57 -16.24 2.19
N PRO A 120 -7.06 -15.01 2.48
CA PRO A 120 -6.20 -13.90 2.87
C PRO A 120 -5.67 -14.09 4.29
N LEU A 121 -4.54 -13.44 4.60
CA LEU A 121 -3.95 -13.46 5.95
C LEU A 121 -4.88 -12.78 6.97
N ALA A 122 -5.75 -11.89 6.50
CA ALA A 122 -6.79 -11.24 7.31
C ALA A 122 -7.72 -12.24 8.01
N GLU A 123 -7.97 -13.41 7.42
CA GLU A 123 -8.82 -14.47 7.98
C GLU A 123 -8.07 -15.38 8.99
N VAL A 124 -6.78 -15.14 9.25
CA VAL A 124 -6.06 -15.83 10.32
C VAL A 124 -6.55 -15.31 11.68
N PRO A 125 -7.17 -16.14 12.55
CA PRO A 125 -7.82 -15.64 13.76
C PRO A 125 -6.87 -14.98 14.76
N ASP A 126 -5.64 -15.48 14.86
CA ASP A 126 -4.63 -14.93 15.77
C ASP A 126 -3.89 -13.75 15.11
N VAL A 127 -4.20 -12.53 15.56
CA VAL A 127 -3.58 -11.30 15.04
C VAL A 127 -2.07 -11.22 15.27
N MET A 128 -1.55 -11.82 16.35
CA MET A 128 -0.09 -11.84 16.58
C MET A 128 0.59 -12.79 15.61
N LYS A 129 -0.05 -13.92 15.30
CA LYS A 129 0.43 -14.85 14.25
C LYS A 129 0.38 -14.20 12.88
N ALA A 130 -0.71 -13.50 12.54
CA ALA A 130 -0.83 -12.75 11.28
C ALA A 130 0.24 -11.65 11.19
N THR A 131 0.45 -10.90 12.28
CA THR A 131 1.51 -9.86 12.36
C THR A 131 2.90 -10.46 12.16
N SER A 132 3.21 -11.64 12.73
CA SER A 132 4.50 -12.31 12.52
C SER A 132 4.74 -12.66 11.05
N VAL A 133 3.74 -13.27 10.40
CA VAL A 133 3.83 -13.64 8.98
C VAL A 133 4.03 -12.39 8.11
N LEU A 134 3.27 -11.33 8.35
CA LEU A 134 3.41 -10.08 7.62
C LEU A 134 4.77 -9.44 7.85
N ALA A 135 5.28 -9.43 9.09
CA ALA A 135 6.59 -8.87 9.41
C ALA A 135 7.74 -9.63 8.73
N GLU A 136 7.65 -10.97 8.65
CA GLU A 136 8.62 -11.80 7.93
C GLU A 136 8.62 -11.49 6.42
N LEU A 137 7.44 -11.30 5.83
CA LEU A 137 7.30 -10.87 4.44
C LEU A 137 7.86 -9.46 4.22
N LEU A 138 7.54 -8.50 5.10
CA LEU A 138 8.11 -7.14 5.07
C LEU A 138 9.63 -7.17 5.12
N ALA A 139 10.21 -7.91 6.06
CA ALA A 139 11.66 -8.01 6.20
C ALA A 139 12.33 -8.54 4.93
N ARG A 140 11.69 -9.49 4.26
CA ARG A 140 12.19 -10.05 2.99
C ARG A 140 12.10 -9.05 1.84
N ILE A 141 10.92 -8.45 1.62
CA ILE A 141 10.71 -7.59 0.44
C ILE A 141 11.47 -6.27 0.55
N THR A 142 11.65 -5.75 1.78
CA THR A 142 12.39 -4.51 2.04
C THR A 142 13.90 -4.72 2.15
N ALA A 143 14.41 -5.95 2.10
CA ALA A 143 15.84 -6.21 1.98
C ALA A 143 16.40 -5.78 0.61
N VAL A 144 15.53 -5.70 -0.40
CA VAL A 144 15.87 -5.39 -1.79
C VAL A 144 16.06 -3.88 -1.98
N PRO A 145 17.17 -3.42 -2.58
CA PRO A 145 17.34 -2.02 -2.97
C PRO A 145 16.31 -1.59 -4.01
N ALA A 146 15.79 -0.37 -3.91
CA ALA A 146 14.85 0.17 -4.88
C ALA A 146 15.50 0.38 -6.25
N PRO A 147 14.84 -0.03 -7.35
CA PRO A 147 15.30 0.27 -8.70
C PRO A 147 15.15 1.77 -9.00
N ALA A 148 15.95 2.26 -9.94
CA ALA A 148 15.82 3.63 -10.43
C ALA A 148 14.45 3.87 -11.09
N GLY A 149 13.92 5.09 -10.98
CA GLY A 149 12.66 5.49 -11.59
C GLY A 149 11.43 5.35 -10.68
N LEU A 150 11.58 4.81 -9.47
CA LEU A 150 10.53 4.89 -8.45
C LEU A 150 10.51 6.26 -7.77
N ARG A 151 9.31 6.65 -7.33
CA ARG A 151 9.12 7.75 -6.38
C ARG A 151 9.89 7.48 -5.09
N ARG A 152 10.24 8.54 -4.37
CA ARG A 152 11.16 8.49 -3.23
C ARG A 152 10.56 9.08 -1.97
N LEU A 153 10.94 8.53 -0.82
CA LEU A 153 10.45 8.96 0.49
C LEU A 153 10.87 10.40 0.85
N ASP A 154 11.98 10.89 0.31
CA ASP A 154 12.40 12.29 0.47
C ASP A 154 11.40 13.27 -0.17
N SER A 155 10.97 13.01 -1.42
CA SER A 155 9.95 13.80 -2.09
C SER A 155 8.64 13.79 -1.32
N VAL A 156 8.21 12.60 -0.86
CA VAL A 156 7.00 12.45 -0.02
C VAL A 156 7.12 13.28 1.25
N THR A 157 8.27 13.25 1.90
CA THR A 157 8.52 13.97 3.15
C THR A 157 8.54 15.48 2.93
N ALA A 158 9.15 15.96 1.84
CA ALA A 158 9.11 17.36 1.46
C ALA A 158 7.66 17.83 1.22
N ASP A 159 6.87 17.02 0.52
CA ASP A 159 5.47 17.31 0.21
C ASP A 159 4.61 17.42 1.49
N MET A 160 4.82 16.51 2.45
CA MET A 160 4.18 16.58 3.77
C MET A 160 4.49 17.91 4.48
N PHE A 161 5.75 18.35 4.47
CA PHE A 161 6.15 19.60 5.13
C PHE A 161 5.64 20.86 4.42
N GLU A 162 5.47 20.81 3.10
CA GLU A 162 4.87 21.90 2.33
C GLU A 162 3.38 22.09 2.66
N ARG A 163 2.64 20.99 2.77
CA ARG A 163 1.20 20.97 3.03
C ARG A 163 0.84 21.26 4.49
N LEU A 164 1.67 20.80 5.42
CA LEU A 164 1.42 20.87 6.87
C LEU A 164 0.94 22.26 7.37
N PRO A 165 1.57 23.41 7.03
CA PRO A 165 1.12 24.70 7.53
C PRO A 165 -0.30 25.08 7.14
N ALA A 166 -0.78 24.67 5.96
CA ALA A 166 -2.15 24.94 5.53
C ALA A 166 -3.14 24.06 6.28
N VAL A 167 -2.85 22.75 6.37
CA VAL A 167 -3.68 21.78 7.10
C VAL A 167 -3.78 22.11 8.59
N THR A 168 -2.66 22.45 9.25
CA THR A 168 -2.71 22.82 10.67
C THR A 168 -3.58 24.04 10.94
N ARG A 169 -3.69 24.99 9.98
CA ARG A 169 -4.56 26.17 10.12
C ARG A 169 -6.04 25.86 9.91
N SER A 170 -6.39 24.82 9.16
CA SER A 170 -7.79 24.44 8.91
C SER A 170 -8.38 23.58 10.03
N LEU A 171 -7.55 22.86 10.79
CA LEU A 171 -7.99 22.06 11.93
C LEU A 171 -8.64 22.93 13.02
N ALA A 172 -9.80 22.52 13.52
CA ALA A 172 -10.51 23.22 14.59
C ALA A 172 -9.96 22.88 15.99
N ALA A 173 -9.70 21.60 16.26
CA ALA A 173 -9.25 21.11 17.56
C ALA A 173 -7.75 21.38 17.80
N GLU A 174 -7.42 21.87 19.00
CA GLU A 174 -6.03 22.12 19.40
C GLU A 174 -5.23 20.83 19.58
N ASP A 175 -5.88 19.76 20.03
CA ASP A 175 -5.23 18.46 20.23
C ASP A 175 -4.79 17.83 18.90
N ASP A 176 -5.58 17.98 17.83
CA ASP A 176 -5.22 17.52 16.49
C ASP A 176 -4.04 18.32 15.93
N ARG A 177 -4.04 19.65 16.12
CA ARG A 177 -2.91 20.51 15.74
C ARG A 177 -1.63 20.08 16.44
N ARG A 178 -1.70 19.78 17.74
CA ARG A 178 -0.56 19.29 18.54
C ARG A 178 -0.08 17.93 18.05
N LEU A 179 -1.00 17.00 17.79
CA LEU A 179 -0.67 15.67 17.28
C LEU A 179 0.10 15.76 15.95
N LEU A 180 -0.37 16.57 15.00
CA LEU A 180 0.33 16.75 13.72
C LEU A 180 1.71 17.41 13.91
N ALA A 181 1.83 18.35 14.84
CA ALA A 181 3.10 18.97 15.18
C ALA A 181 4.10 17.95 15.76
N ASP A 182 3.65 17.06 16.64
CA ASP A 182 4.46 15.99 17.23
C ASP A 182 4.87 14.96 16.18
N CYS A 183 3.95 14.54 15.30
CA CYS A 183 4.29 13.65 14.19
C CYS A 183 5.32 14.29 13.25
N ALA A 184 5.13 15.58 12.90
CA ALA A 184 6.07 16.32 12.08
C ALA A 184 7.44 16.50 12.75
N ALA A 185 7.48 16.65 14.08
CA ALA A 185 8.73 16.69 14.83
C ALA A 185 9.48 15.35 14.72
N ALA A 186 8.77 14.22 14.89
CA ALA A 186 9.36 12.90 14.76
C ALA A 186 9.90 12.65 13.34
N VAL A 187 9.19 13.06 12.28
CA VAL A 187 9.69 12.93 10.90
C VAL A 187 10.98 13.72 10.68
N ARG A 188 11.12 14.91 11.27
CA ARG A 188 12.36 15.70 11.16
C ARG A 188 13.59 14.99 11.72
N GLU A 189 13.42 14.07 12.68
CA GLU A 189 14.53 13.30 13.26
C GLU A 189 15.13 12.31 12.27
N VAL A 190 14.38 11.89 11.25
CA VAL A 190 14.76 10.79 10.33
C VAL A 190 14.81 11.19 8.86
N ALA A 191 14.30 12.37 8.50
CA ALA A 191 14.13 12.83 7.12
C ALA A 191 15.44 12.95 6.32
N ASP A 192 16.58 13.22 6.96
CA ASP A 192 17.87 13.36 6.29
C ASP A 192 18.43 12.03 5.74
N GLU A 193 17.90 10.91 6.21
CA GLU A 193 18.30 9.56 5.78
C GLU A 193 17.06 8.80 5.26
N PRO A 194 16.44 9.19 4.13
CA PRO A 194 15.14 8.65 3.70
C PRO A 194 15.16 7.16 3.29
N GLY A 195 16.33 6.51 3.29
CA GLY A 195 16.50 5.13 2.86
C GLY A 195 16.53 4.92 1.34
N ASP A 196 16.84 3.69 0.94
CA ASP A 196 17.02 3.25 -0.44
C ASP A 196 16.38 1.89 -0.75
N ARG A 197 15.55 1.38 0.16
CA ARG A 197 14.91 0.06 0.05
C ARG A 197 13.65 0.13 -0.79
N LEU A 198 13.34 -0.98 -1.45
CA LEU A 198 12.09 -1.14 -2.19
C LEU A 198 10.95 -1.38 -1.21
N LEU A 199 10.05 -0.40 -1.12
CA LEU A 199 8.89 -0.45 -0.24
C LEU A 199 7.64 -0.93 -1.00
N HIS A 200 6.77 -1.63 -0.27
CA HIS A 200 5.39 -1.98 -0.65
C HIS A 200 4.43 -0.82 -0.43
N TRP A 201 4.63 -0.04 0.66
CA TRP A 201 3.85 1.13 1.08
C TRP A 201 2.44 0.86 1.65
N ASP A 202 1.77 -0.17 1.13
CA ASP A 202 0.38 -0.51 1.46
C ASP A 202 0.21 -1.96 1.94
N LEU A 203 1.16 -2.49 2.72
CA LEU A 203 1.11 -3.89 3.14
C LEU A 203 0.29 -4.07 4.43
N HIS A 204 -0.90 -4.65 4.29
CA HIS A 204 -1.77 -5.07 5.39
C HIS A 204 -2.25 -6.52 5.16
N PHE A 205 -3.01 -7.12 6.10
CA PHE A 205 -3.31 -8.56 6.05
C PHE A 205 -4.18 -9.00 4.86
N GLU A 206 -4.86 -8.08 4.19
CA GLU A 206 -5.64 -8.43 2.99
C GLU A 206 -4.79 -8.45 1.73
N ASN A 207 -3.67 -7.73 1.72
CA ASN A 207 -2.68 -7.75 0.65
C ASN A 207 -1.68 -8.91 0.81
N VAL A 208 -2.03 -9.93 1.59
CA VAL A 208 -1.28 -11.18 1.75
C VAL A 208 -2.23 -12.35 1.53
N LEU A 209 -1.99 -13.14 0.49
CA LEU A 209 -2.84 -14.28 0.12
C LEU A 209 -2.07 -15.59 0.21
N ALA A 210 -2.79 -16.68 0.49
CA ALA A 210 -2.21 -18.01 0.45
C ALA A 210 -1.84 -18.40 -1.00
N ALA A 211 -0.81 -19.24 -1.15
CA ALA A 211 -0.37 -19.72 -2.45
C ALA A 211 0.18 -21.15 -2.37
N ASP A 212 0.31 -21.80 -3.52
CA ASP A 212 0.94 -23.13 -3.61
C ASP A 212 2.47 -23.05 -3.54
N ARG A 213 3.04 -21.96 -4.05
CA ARG A 213 4.49 -21.79 -4.15
C ARG A 213 5.13 -21.54 -2.79
N GLU A 214 4.47 -20.73 -1.98
CA GLU A 214 4.85 -20.39 -0.61
C GLU A 214 3.56 -20.22 0.20
N PRO A 215 3.55 -20.45 1.53
CA PRO A 215 2.32 -20.38 2.32
C PRO A 215 1.57 -19.06 2.21
N TRP A 216 2.30 -17.96 2.00
CA TRP A 216 1.81 -16.60 1.90
C TRP A 216 2.65 -15.80 0.90
N LEU A 217 2.00 -14.96 0.10
CA LEU A 217 2.64 -14.03 -0.83
C LEU A 217 1.94 -12.68 -0.76
N VAL A 218 2.71 -11.59 -0.90
CA VAL A 218 2.17 -10.23 -0.95
C VAL A 218 1.69 -9.86 -2.36
N ILE A 219 0.68 -9.00 -2.43
CA ILE A 219 0.06 -8.49 -3.66
C ILE A 219 -0.14 -6.97 -3.58
N ASP A 220 -0.36 -6.35 -4.74
CA ASP A 220 -0.78 -4.94 -4.87
C ASP A 220 0.16 -3.89 -4.21
N PRO A 221 1.45 -3.87 -4.57
CA PRO A 221 2.37 -2.88 -4.05
C PRO A 221 2.11 -1.50 -4.67
N LYS A 222 2.29 -0.43 -3.88
CA LYS A 222 2.34 0.99 -4.33
C LYS A 222 3.76 1.54 -4.19
N PRO A 223 4.70 1.07 -5.00
CA PRO A 223 6.11 1.03 -4.62
C PRO A 223 6.77 2.40 -4.51
N LEU A 224 7.74 2.47 -3.63
CA LEU A 224 8.54 3.66 -3.32
C LEU A 224 9.96 3.22 -2.93
N ALA A 225 10.96 4.04 -3.25
CA ALA A 225 12.28 3.96 -2.64
C ALA A 225 12.30 4.68 -1.29
N GLY A 226 12.61 3.98 -0.20
CA GLY A 226 12.64 4.61 1.11
C GLY A 226 13.14 3.75 2.26
N ASP A 227 12.79 4.16 3.47
CA ASP A 227 13.14 3.49 4.72
C ASP A 227 12.11 2.40 5.07
N PRO A 228 12.52 1.16 5.37
CA PRO A 228 11.60 0.08 5.76
C PRO A 228 10.72 0.41 6.97
N CYS A 229 11.16 1.31 7.85
CA CYS A 229 10.39 1.77 9.00
C CYS A 229 9.07 2.47 8.61
N PHE A 230 8.95 2.96 7.37
CA PHE A 230 7.74 3.61 6.86
C PHE A 230 6.60 2.63 6.54
N GLU A 231 6.87 1.33 6.58
CA GLU A 231 5.92 0.26 6.22
C GLU A 231 4.98 -0.16 7.36
N LEU A 232 5.24 0.29 8.60
CA LEU A 232 4.61 -0.32 9.77
C LEU A 232 3.14 0.07 9.96
N LEU A 233 2.75 1.29 9.58
CA LEU A 233 1.41 1.80 9.89
C LEU A 233 0.28 0.96 9.28
N PRO A 234 0.27 0.60 7.98
CA PRO A 234 -0.83 -0.17 7.40
C PRO A 234 -1.08 -1.49 8.15
N ALA A 235 -0.02 -2.19 8.53
CA ALA A 235 -0.12 -3.43 9.29
C ALA A 235 -0.51 -3.25 10.76
N LEU A 236 -0.24 -2.09 11.38
CA LEU A 236 -0.69 -1.77 12.74
C LEU A 236 -2.15 -1.33 12.77
N TRP A 237 -2.56 -0.55 11.78
CA TRP A 237 -3.92 -0.05 11.63
C TRP A 237 -4.90 -1.15 11.26
N ASN A 238 -4.52 -2.09 10.40
CA ASN A 238 -5.38 -3.22 10.05
C ASN A 238 -5.65 -4.10 11.28
N ARG A 239 -6.92 -4.30 11.64
CA ARG A 239 -7.36 -5.00 12.86
C ARG A 239 -6.81 -4.37 14.15
N CYS A 240 -6.73 -3.04 14.22
CA CYS A 240 -6.25 -2.34 15.42
C CYS A 240 -7.17 -2.52 16.63
N GLU A 241 -8.47 -2.73 16.40
CA GLU A 241 -9.50 -2.98 17.41
C GLU A 241 -9.28 -4.27 18.20
N GLU A 242 -8.51 -5.21 17.64
CA GLU A 242 -8.09 -6.44 18.34
C GLU A 242 -6.96 -6.20 19.35
N GLY A 243 -6.42 -4.98 19.41
CA GLY A 243 -5.46 -4.51 20.39
C GLY A 243 -4.05 -5.03 20.18
N ALA A 244 -3.29 -5.11 21.29
CA ALA A 244 -1.87 -5.50 21.32
C ALA A 244 -0.94 -4.66 20.44
N LEU A 245 -1.32 -3.43 20.08
CA LEU A 245 -0.57 -2.54 19.17
C LEU A 245 0.89 -2.36 19.58
N GLU A 246 1.16 -2.17 20.87
CA GLU A 246 2.53 -2.10 21.39
C GLU A 246 3.34 -3.37 21.11
N ARG A 247 2.75 -4.55 21.38
CA ARG A 247 3.40 -5.83 21.13
C ARG A 247 3.56 -6.12 19.64
N ARG A 248 2.62 -5.67 18.81
CA ARG A 248 2.69 -5.79 17.35
C ARG A 248 3.82 -4.91 16.80
N PHE A 249 3.92 -3.66 17.25
CA PHE A 249 5.03 -2.78 16.91
C PHE A 249 6.38 -3.37 17.36
N ASP A 250 6.45 -3.89 18.59
CA ASP A 250 7.68 -4.51 19.11
C ASP A 250 8.07 -5.76 18.30
N LEU A 251 7.10 -6.60 17.94
CA LEU A 251 7.30 -7.78 17.09
C LEU A 251 7.81 -7.38 15.70
N MET A 252 7.15 -6.42 15.05
CA MET A 252 7.54 -6.01 13.71
C MET A 252 8.94 -5.39 13.70
N THR A 253 9.25 -4.51 14.65
CA THR A 253 10.60 -3.91 14.74
C THR A 253 11.69 -4.95 15.02
N GLU A 254 11.39 -5.97 15.82
CA GLU A 254 12.30 -7.10 16.07
C GLU A 254 12.53 -7.94 14.82
N VAL A 255 11.47 -8.34 14.12
CA VAL A 255 11.55 -9.18 12.91
C VAL A 255 12.25 -8.46 11.76
N LEU A 256 11.94 -7.17 11.55
CA LEU A 256 12.61 -6.35 10.54
C LEU A 256 14.06 -6.02 10.93
N GLY A 257 14.44 -6.15 12.20
CA GLY A 257 15.77 -5.81 12.70
C GLY A 257 16.10 -4.31 12.61
N VAL A 258 15.08 -3.45 12.71
CA VAL A 258 15.20 -1.99 12.57
C VAL A 258 15.32 -1.28 13.92
N ASP A 259 15.89 -0.07 13.92
CA ASP A 259 15.91 0.77 15.11
C ASP A 259 14.48 1.19 15.53
N ARG A 260 14.15 1.02 16.81
CA ARG A 260 12.81 1.29 17.33
C ARG A 260 12.45 2.78 17.32
N GLY A 261 13.41 3.66 17.58
CA GLY A 261 13.17 5.11 17.53
C GLY A 261 12.85 5.57 16.11
N ARG A 262 13.62 5.05 15.15
CA ARG A 262 13.42 5.26 13.71
C ARG A 262 12.08 4.68 13.21
N ALA A 263 11.73 3.47 13.64
CA ALA A 263 10.44 2.85 13.39
C ALA A 263 9.28 3.69 13.91
N ARG A 264 9.40 4.21 15.14
CA ARG A 264 8.41 5.12 15.74
C ARG A 264 8.25 6.38 14.90
N ALA A 265 9.36 7.03 14.55
CA ALA A 265 9.35 8.27 13.79
C ALA A 265 8.69 8.12 12.41
N TRP A 266 9.05 7.08 11.65
CA TRP A 266 8.45 6.84 10.34
C TRP A 266 6.99 6.36 10.41
N THR A 267 6.61 5.62 11.47
CA THR A 267 5.20 5.26 11.68
C THR A 267 4.36 6.51 11.96
N LEU A 268 4.85 7.43 12.80
CA LEU A 268 4.24 8.75 12.99
C LEU A 268 4.23 9.57 11.69
N GLY A 269 5.25 9.42 10.85
CA GLY A 269 5.29 10.00 9.51
C GLY A 269 4.17 9.50 8.59
N ARG A 270 3.83 8.21 8.62
CA ARG A 270 2.65 7.70 7.91
C ARG A 270 1.35 8.26 8.47
N VAL A 271 1.23 8.40 9.80
CA VAL A 271 0.03 9.02 10.41
C VAL A 271 -0.11 10.46 9.94
N LEU A 272 0.99 11.23 9.96
CA LEU A 272 1.01 12.58 9.41
C LEU A 272 0.58 12.60 7.95
N GLN A 273 1.15 11.73 7.11
CA GLN A 273 0.81 11.66 5.68
C GLN A 273 -0.68 11.46 5.44
N ASN A 274 -1.27 10.45 6.09
CA ASN A 274 -2.68 10.13 5.94
C ASN A 274 -3.57 11.24 6.50
N SER A 275 -3.18 11.83 7.63
CA SER A 275 -3.88 12.96 8.26
C SER A 275 -3.93 14.21 7.38
N LEU A 276 -2.81 14.55 6.72
CA LEU A 276 -2.75 15.69 5.80
C LEU A 276 -3.72 15.52 4.66
N TRP A 277 -3.81 14.30 4.11
CA TRP A 277 -4.74 13.97 3.06
C TRP A 277 -6.20 14.05 3.52
N GLN A 278 -6.53 13.47 4.68
CA GLN A 278 -7.91 13.46 5.22
C GLN A 278 -8.46 14.88 5.36
N VAL A 279 -7.68 15.76 5.98
CA VAL A 279 -8.11 17.14 6.21
C VAL A 279 -8.27 17.92 4.92
N GLU A 280 -7.47 17.64 3.88
CA GLU A 280 -7.61 18.29 2.58
C GLU A 280 -8.88 17.87 1.83
N GLU A 281 -9.34 16.63 2.01
CA GLU A 281 -10.65 16.16 1.53
C GLU A 281 -11.82 16.60 2.44
N GLY A 282 -11.53 17.36 3.50
CA GLY A 282 -12.52 17.85 4.45
C GLY A 282 -12.99 16.78 5.45
N GLU A 283 -12.23 15.71 5.62
CA GLU A 283 -12.45 14.66 6.61
C GLU A 283 -11.77 15.02 7.95
N GLU A 284 -12.24 14.39 9.03
CA GLU A 284 -11.58 14.43 10.34
C GLU A 284 -10.41 13.43 10.37
N LEU A 285 -9.52 13.58 11.36
CA LEU A 285 -8.44 12.62 11.57
C LEU A 285 -9.02 11.24 11.92
N ASP A 286 -8.46 10.17 11.35
CA ASP A 286 -8.85 8.80 11.68
C ASP A 286 -8.53 8.48 13.15
N GLU A 287 -9.57 8.13 13.93
CA GLU A 287 -9.46 7.91 15.38
C GLU A 287 -8.49 6.77 15.74
N ASP A 288 -8.42 5.73 14.91
CA ASP A 288 -7.54 4.58 15.14
C ASP A 288 -6.07 4.96 14.89
N GLN A 289 -5.78 5.69 13.81
CA GLN A 289 -4.43 6.20 13.54
C GLN A 289 -4.00 7.24 14.58
N VAL A 290 -4.92 8.09 15.07
CA VAL A 290 -4.69 8.97 16.21
C VAL A 290 -4.36 8.16 17.47
N GLY A 291 -5.08 7.07 17.72
CA GLY A 291 -4.81 6.14 18.82
C GLY A 291 -3.41 5.52 18.73
N ILE A 292 -3.02 5.06 17.54
CA ILE A 292 -1.67 4.53 17.27
C ILE A 292 -0.62 5.61 17.52
N ALA A 293 -0.80 6.83 17.01
CA ALA A 293 0.14 7.91 17.21
C ALA A 293 0.32 8.26 18.69
N ARG A 294 -0.77 8.35 19.46
CA ARG A 294 -0.71 8.61 20.92
C ARG A 294 0.02 7.49 21.67
N MET A 295 -0.23 6.24 21.31
CA MET A 295 0.46 5.08 21.88
C MET A 295 1.97 5.13 21.60
N LEU A 296 2.38 5.55 20.40
CA LEU A 296 3.78 5.71 20.03
C LEU A 296 4.44 6.92 20.72
N LEU A 297 3.75 8.06 20.83
CA LEU A 297 4.27 9.26 21.50
C LEU A 297 4.42 9.09 23.02
N GLY A 298 3.69 8.16 23.62
CA GLY A 298 3.82 7.79 25.03
C GLY A 298 5.04 6.92 25.36
N ARG A 299 5.83 6.52 24.36
CA ARG A 299 7.01 5.64 24.48
C ARG A 299 8.35 6.39 24.48
#